data_AF-A0A532DXW4-F1
#
_entry.id   AF-A0A532DXW4-F1
#
_cell.length_a   1.000
_cell.length_b   1.000
_cell.length_c   1.000
_cell.angle_alpha   90.00
_cell.angle_beta   90.00
_cell.angle_gamma   90.00
#
_symmetry.space_group_name_H-M   'P 1'
#
loop_
_entity.id
_entity.type
_entity.pdbx_description
1 polymer ?
#
loop_
_entity_poly.entity_id
_entity_poly.type
_entity_poly.pdbx_seq_one_letter_code
_entity_poly.pdbx_strand_id
1 'polypeptide(L)'
;MMPRQCATYVLMGLGLALALPGCAELTPGNSPKAMVQEQDHRALVGHFTREAEELRLKATRANDLADIYEALVKADSTTEEGQRLAKRAARVRDLAQDYRKAAAEAEAMAAEHRDQLSGIVPALKGKP
;
A
#
# COMPACT_ATOMS: atom_id res chain seq x y z
N MET A 1 2.24 -31.76 29.71
CA MET A 1 3.58 -31.84 29.08
C MET A 1 3.42 -31.47 27.61
N MET A 2 3.88 -30.29 27.23
CA MET A 2 4.09 -29.87 25.83
C MET A 2 5.49 -30.38 25.38
N PRO A 3 5.96 -30.22 24.12
CA PRO A 3 5.34 -29.71 22.88
C PRO A 3 5.68 -30.63 21.65
N ARG A 4 5.38 -30.40 20.37
CA ARG A 4 5.98 -29.44 19.42
C ARG A 4 5.50 -29.82 18.00
N GLN A 5 5.10 -28.80 17.22
CA GLN A 5 5.65 -28.51 15.88
C GLN A 5 5.55 -29.66 14.86
N CYS A 6 4.55 -29.68 13.98
CA CYS A 6 4.82 -29.39 12.56
C CYS A 6 3.59 -28.90 11.75
N ALA A 7 2.39 -28.84 12.33
CA ALA A 7 1.17 -28.73 11.53
C ALA A 7 0.59 -27.31 11.34
N THR A 8 1.29 -26.25 11.79
CA THR A 8 0.67 -24.90 11.86
C THR A 8 1.26 -23.87 10.89
N TYR A 9 2.29 -24.20 10.11
CA TYR A 9 3.00 -23.21 9.28
C TYR A 9 2.55 -23.08 7.82
N VAL A 10 1.51 -23.81 7.37
CA VAL A 10 1.06 -23.73 5.97
C VAL A 10 -0.19 -22.86 5.77
N LEU A 11 -0.85 -22.40 6.84
CA LEU A 11 -2.09 -21.63 6.75
C LEU A 11 -1.96 -20.16 7.20
N MET A 12 -0.76 -19.70 7.55
CA MET A 12 -0.53 -18.36 8.11
C MET A 12 0.07 -17.35 7.11
N GLY A 13 -0.19 -17.53 5.81
CA GLY A 13 0.26 -16.61 4.76
C GLY A 13 -0.86 -15.86 4.01
N LEU A 14 -2.14 -16.22 4.25
CA LEU A 14 -3.26 -15.77 3.41
C LEU A 14 -4.49 -15.32 4.24
N GLY A 15 -4.29 -14.89 5.48
CA GLY A 15 -5.38 -14.63 6.44
C GLY A 15 -5.35 -13.26 7.11
N LEU A 16 -4.45 -12.35 6.69
CA LEU A 16 -4.34 -11.01 7.28
C LEU A 16 -4.61 -9.90 6.26
N ALA A 17 -5.54 -10.14 5.33
CA ALA A 17 -5.99 -9.16 4.33
C ALA A 17 -7.43 -8.67 4.56
N LEU A 18 -8.13 -9.14 5.61
CA LEU A 18 -9.56 -8.89 5.79
C LEU A 18 -9.87 -8.55 7.24
N ALA A 19 -9.69 -7.28 7.64
CA ALA A 19 -10.51 -6.63 8.69
C ALA A 19 -10.06 -5.18 8.95
N LEU A 20 -9.97 -4.35 7.91
CA LEU A 20 -10.12 -2.90 8.07
C LEU A 20 -11.46 -2.52 7.45
N PRO A 21 -12.48 -2.11 8.23
CA PRO A 21 -13.74 -1.62 7.70
C PRO A 21 -13.49 -0.21 7.16
N GLY A 22 -12.92 -0.15 5.95
CA GLY A 22 -12.53 1.09 5.30
C GLY A 22 -12.17 0.95 3.83
N CYS A 23 -12.32 -0.23 3.22
CA CYS A 23 -12.34 -0.34 1.76
C CYS A 23 -13.71 0.12 1.26
N ALA A 24 -13.87 1.42 1.07
CA ALA A 24 -15.00 1.97 0.34
C ALA A 24 -15.08 1.30 -1.05
N GLU A 25 -16.28 0.83 -1.37
CA GLU A 25 -16.80 0.68 -2.74
C GLU A 25 -16.04 -0.26 -3.69
N LEU A 26 -16.16 -1.56 -3.44
CA LEU A 26 -16.28 -2.54 -4.52
C LEU A 26 -17.74 -2.60 -4.98
N THR A 27 -18.22 -1.56 -5.67
CA THR A 27 -19.43 -1.72 -6.49
C THR A 27 -19.08 -2.61 -7.69
N PRO A 28 -19.98 -3.49 -8.16
CA PRO A 28 -19.68 -4.49 -9.20
C PRO A 28 -19.24 -3.93 -10.57
N GLY A 29 -19.20 -2.60 -10.75
CA GLY A 29 -18.74 -1.93 -11.97
C GLY A 29 -17.45 -1.09 -11.80
N ASN A 30 -16.86 -1.00 -10.60
CA ASN A 30 -15.66 -0.17 -10.33
C ASN A 30 -14.47 -0.98 -9.78
N SER A 31 -14.49 -2.30 -9.93
CA SER A 31 -13.35 -3.13 -9.55
C SER A 31 -12.21 -3.00 -10.59
N PRO A 32 -10.93 -2.95 -10.18
CA PRO A 32 -9.81 -2.94 -11.12
C PRO A 32 -9.85 -4.11 -12.11
N LYS A 33 -10.38 -5.26 -11.67
CA LYS A 33 -10.57 -6.44 -12.51
C LYS A 33 -11.56 -6.20 -13.66
N ALA A 34 -12.67 -5.50 -13.40
CA ALA A 34 -13.63 -5.12 -14.44
C ALA A 34 -13.00 -4.12 -15.42
N MET A 35 -12.28 -3.11 -14.91
CA MET A 35 -11.59 -2.12 -15.76
C MET A 35 -10.54 -2.75 -16.70
N VAL A 36 -9.80 -3.76 -16.21
CA VAL A 36 -8.86 -4.53 -17.04
C VAL A 36 -9.59 -5.33 -18.12
N GLN A 37 -10.71 -5.97 -17.78
CA GLN A 37 -11.51 -6.72 -18.76
C GLN A 37 -12.10 -5.82 -19.85
N GLU A 38 -12.50 -4.61 -19.50
CA GLU A 38 -13.04 -3.61 -20.41
C GLU A 38 -11.96 -2.79 -21.14
N GLN A 39 -10.67 -3.06 -20.86
CA GLN A 39 -9.53 -2.26 -21.35
C GLN A 39 -9.69 -0.76 -21.10
N ASP A 40 -10.37 -0.39 -20.01
CA ASP A 40 -10.55 1.02 -19.63
C ASP A 40 -9.26 1.53 -18.95
N HIS A 41 -8.25 1.76 -19.78
CA HIS A 41 -6.96 2.27 -19.34
C HIS A 41 -7.09 3.65 -18.69
N ARG A 42 -8.07 4.46 -19.08
CA ARG A 42 -8.28 5.77 -18.44
C ARG A 42 -8.75 5.62 -17.00
N ALA A 43 -9.68 4.70 -16.77
CA ALA A 43 -10.16 4.42 -15.42
C ALA A 43 -9.06 3.77 -14.56
N LEU A 44 -8.24 2.88 -15.13
CA LEU A 44 -7.07 2.30 -14.45
C LEU A 44 -6.01 3.34 -14.06
N VAL A 45 -5.68 4.29 -14.96
CA VAL A 45 -4.79 5.41 -14.62
C VAL A 45 -5.35 6.19 -13.43
N GLY A 46 -6.64 6.53 -13.46
CA GLY A 46 -7.28 7.26 -12.37
C GLY A 46 -7.28 6.49 -11.06
N HIS A 47 -7.52 5.17 -11.11
CA HIS A 47 -7.51 4.29 -9.94
C HIS A 47 -6.12 4.27 -9.28
N PHE A 48 -5.08 3.89 -10.03
CA PHE A 48 -3.73 3.76 -9.48
C PHE A 48 -3.11 5.11 -9.08
N THR A 49 -3.48 6.21 -9.74
CA THR A 49 -3.04 7.55 -9.31
C THR A 49 -3.61 7.91 -7.92
N ARG A 50 -4.90 7.65 -7.69
CA ARG A 50 -5.51 7.87 -6.35
C ARG A 50 -4.92 6.93 -5.30
N GLU A 51 -4.70 5.67 -5.65
CA GLU A 51 -4.06 4.71 -4.74
C GLU A 51 -2.65 5.15 -4.32
N ALA A 52 -1.85 5.65 -5.27
CA ALA A 52 -0.53 6.21 -4.97
C ALA A 52 -0.60 7.41 -4.00
N GLU A 53 -1.57 8.32 -4.20
CA GLU A 53 -1.79 9.47 -3.30
C GLU A 53 -2.21 9.02 -1.90
N GLU A 54 -3.14 8.08 -1.78
CA GLU A 54 -3.58 7.53 -0.49
C GLU A 54 -2.42 6.85 0.25
N LEU A 55 -1.61 6.07 -0.45
CA LEU A 55 -0.45 5.39 0.12
C LEU A 55 0.61 6.39 0.61
N ARG A 56 0.83 7.49 -0.11
CA ARG A 56 1.70 8.58 0.36
C ARG A 56 1.19 9.23 1.63
N LEU A 57 -0.12 9.50 1.71
CA LEU A 57 -0.72 10.05 2.92
C LEU A 57 -0.56 9.09 4.10
N LYS A 58 -0.73 7.78 3.89
CA LYS A 58 -0.47 6.75 4.91
C LYS A 58 1.00 6.74 5.32
N ALA A 59 1.94 6.86 4.38
CA ALA A 59 3.36 6.95 4.67
C ALA A 59 3.72 8.18 5.53
N THR A 60 3.16 9.35 5.21
CA THR A 60 3.35 10.58 5.99
C THR A 60 2.84 10.40 7.42
N ARG A 61 1.60 9.91 7.60
CA ARG A 61 1.03 9.69 8.93
C ARG A 61 1.83 8.67 9.75
N ALA A 62 2.33 7.62 9.12
CA ALA A 62 3.20 6.65 9.78
C ALA A 62 4.50 7.31 10.22
N ASN A 63 5.13 8.11 9.37
CA ASN A 63 6.32 8.87 9.74
C ASN A 63 6.07 9.81 10.93
N ASP A 64 5.00 10.60 10.90
CA ASP A 64 4.65 11.51 12.00
C ASP A 64 4.47 10.74 13.33
N LEU A 65 3.85 9.56 13.27
CA LEU A 65 3.68 8.69 14.43
C LEU A 65 5.02 8.11 14.93
N ALA A 66 5.94 7.76 14.03
CA ALA A 66 7.28 7.33 14.41
C ALA A 66 8.04 8.45 15.13
N ASP A 67 7.94 9.69 14.64
CA ASP A 67 8.59 10.85 15.25
C ASP A 67 8.02 11.14 16.65
N ILE A 68 6.72 10.94 16.88
CA ILE A 68 6.11 11.00 18.22
C ILE A 68 6.73 9.95 19.14
N TYR A 69 6.86 8.69 18.69
CA TYR A 69 7.50 7.65 19.50
C TYR A 69 8.96 7.98 19.81
N GLU A 70 9.72 8.51 18.86
CA GLU A 70 11.12 8.90 19.10
C GLU A 70 11.26 10.06 20.07
N ALA A 71 10.33 11.03 20.03
CA ALA A 71 10.28 12.10 21.02
C ALA A 71 10.04 11.54 22.44
N LEU A 72 9.19 10.52 22.58
CA LEU A 72 8.96 9.85 23.86
C LEU A 72 10.16 9.01 24.32
N VAL A 73 10.88 8.37 23.39
CA VAL A 73 12.13 7.64 23.72
C VAL A 73 13.18 8.58 24.32
N LYS A 74 13.31 9.81 23.81
CA LYS A 74 14.28 10.78 24.34
C LYS A 74 14.04 11.13 25.81
N ALA A 75 12.81 11.02 26.29
CA ALA A 75 12.48 11.23 27.70
C ALA A 75 12.86 10.04 28.60
N ASP A 76 12.71 8.80 28.13
CA ASP A 76 12.79 7.59 28.98
C ASP A 76 13.75 6.50 28.47
N SER A 77 14.76 6.87 27.69
CA SER A 77 15.63 5.95 26.91
C SER A 77 16.35 4.85 27.68
N THR A 78 16.55 4.98 28.99
CA THR A 78 17.22 3.99 29.85
C THR A 78 16.27 2.94 30.42
N THR A 79 14.95 3.14 30.28
CA THR A 79 13.93 2.24 30.82
C THR A 79 13.54 1.16 29.82
N GLU A 80 12.96 0.05 30.31
CA GLU A 80 12.36 -0.96 29.43
C GLU A 80 11.26 -0.36 28.52
N GLU A 81 10.50 0.61 29.02
CA GLU A 81 9.49 1.30 28.22
C GLU A 81 10.13 2.13 27.10
N GLY A 82 11.21 2.86 27.38
CA GLY A 82 12.00 3.55 26.36
C GLY A 82 12.50 2.62 25.26
N GLN A 83 12.99 1.42 25.62
CA GLN A 83 13.38 0.42 24.63
C GLN A 83 12.19 -0.13 23.82
N ARG A 84 11.01 -0.31 24.45
CA ARG A 84 9.78 -0.71 23.75
C ARG A 84 9.32 0.36 22.77
N LEU A 85 9.37 1.64 23.17
CA LEU A 85 9.03 2.78 22.32
C LEU A 85 10.00 2.91 21.14
N ALA A 86 11.30 2.70 21.34
CA ALA A 86 12.29 2.71 20.27
C ALA A 86 12.01 1.62 19.23
N LYS A 87 11.65 0.40 19.67
CA LYS A 87 11.23 -0.69 18.77
C LYS A 87 9.92 -0.35 18.03
N ARG A 88 8.99 0.38 18.67
CA ARG A 88 7.76 0.84 18.01
C ARG A 88 8.06 1.89 16.95
N ALA A 89 8.88 2.89 17.26
CA ALA A 89 9.33 3.90 16.31
C ALA A 89 9.94 3.28 15.05
N ALA A 90 10.89 2.34 15.23
CA ALA A 90 11.52 1.62 14.12
C ALA A 90 10.50 0.89 13.25
N ARG A 91 9.60 0.09 13.85
CA ARG A 91 8.56 -0.63 13.09
C ARG A 91 7.63 0.30 12.31
N VAL A 92 7.29 1.45 12.88
CA VAL A 92 6.42 2.42 12.21
C VAL A 92 7.16 3.12 11.06
N ARG A 93 8.48 3.36 11.18
CA ARG A 93 9.30 3.82 10.06
C ARG A 93 9.35 2.80 8.92
N ASP A 94 9.53 1.52 9.24
CA ASP A 94 9.51 0.46 8.24
C ASP A 94 8.16 0.46 7.50
N LEU A 95 7.04 0.57 8.24
CA LEU A 95 5.71 0.68 7.65
C LEU A 95 5.58 1.91 6.73
N ALA A 96 6.12 3.07 7.12
CA ALA A 96 6.13 4.26 6.28
C ALA A 96 6.96 4.07 5.00
N GLN A 97 8.03 3.27 5.05
CA GLN A 97 8.82 2.91 3.87
C GLN A 97 8.03 1.96 2.95
N ASP A 98 7.33 0.98 3.51
CA ASP A 98 6.53 0.05 2.72
C ASP A 98 5.39 0.76 1.99
N TYR A 99 4.70 1.70 2.65
CA TYR A 99 3.72 2.55 1.97
C TYR A 99 4.31 3.39 0.84
N ARG A 100 5.55 3.89 0.99
CA ARG A 100 6.23 4.62 -0.10
C ARG A 100 6.56 3.73 -1.29
N LYS A 101 7.00 2.50 -1.04
CA LYS A 101 7.25 1.52 -2.12
C LYS A 101 5.96 1.19 -2.86
N ALA A 102 4.90 0.87 -2.12
CA ALA A 102 3.59 0.59 -2.71
C ALA A 102 3.05 1.80 -3.51
N ALA A 103 3.25 3.03 -3.02
CA ALA A 103 2.88 4.23 -3.77
C ALA A 103 3.65 4.34 -5.09
N ALA A 104 4.95 4.06 -5.09
CA ALA A 104 5.77 4.08 -6.30
C ALA A 104 5.36 2.99 -7.30
N GLU A 105 5.00 1.79 -6.82
CA GLU A 105 4.45 0.71 -7.65
C GLU A 105 3.11 1.11 -8.28
N ALA A 106 2.21 1.72 -7.50
CA ALA A 106 0.95 2.25 -8.02
C ALA A 106 1.16 3.32 -9.10
N GLU A 107 2.14 4.22 -8.92
CA GLU A 107 2.48 5.19 -9.96
C GLU A 107 3.06 4.55 -11.23
N ALA A 108 3.88 3.52 -11.09
CA ALA A 108 4.40 2.77 -12.22
C ALA A 108 3.25 2.13 -13.00
N MET A 109 2.29 1.51 -12.33
CA MET A 109 1.08 0.97 -12.97
C MET A 109 0.25 2.05 -13.67
N ALA A 110 0.09 3.22 -13.05
CA ALA A 110 -0.58 4.36 -13.69
C ALA A 110 0.20 4.86 -14.93
N ALA A 111 1.53 4.85 -14.90
CA ALA A 111 2.36 5.23 -16.04
C ALA A 111 2.22 4.24 -17.20
N GLU A 112 2.27 2.93 -16.92
CA GLU A 112 2.07 1.89 -17.94
C GLU A 112 0.73 2.04 -18.67
N HIS A 113 -0.36 2.31 -17.95
CA HIS A 113 -1.65 2.54 -18.58
C HIS A 113 -1.76 3.88 -19.34
N ARG A 114 -1.03 4.93 -18.93
CA ARG A 114 -0.90 6.16 -19.73
C ARG A 114 -0.17 5.90 -21.04
N ASP A 115 0.85 5.04 -21.03
CA ASP A 115 1.59 4.67 -22.23
C ASP A 115 0.72 3.85 -23.20
N GLN A 116 -0.15 2.98 -22.69
CA GLN A 116 -1.16 2.31 -23.53
C GLN A 116 -2.12 3.32 -24.19
N LEU A 117 -2.58 4.33 -23.46
CA LEU A 117 -3.42 5.39 -24.03
C LEU A 117 -2.68 6.20 -25.09
N SER A 118 -1.41 6.55 -24.86
CA SER A 118 -0.60 7.35 -25.79
C SER A 118 -0.19 6.56 -27.03
N GLY A 119 -0.06 5.23 -26.96
CA GLY A 119 0.17 4.34 -28.10
C GLY A 119 -1.06 4.12 -28.99
N ILE A 120 -2.28 4.23 -28.43
CA ILE A 120 -3.54 4.09 -29.18
C ILE A 120 -3.87 5.34 -30.01
N VAL A 121 -3.56 6.55 -29.52
CA VAL A 121 -3.91 7.81 -30.20
C VAL A 121 -3.25 7.98 -31.60
N PRO A 122 -1.99 7.59 -31.83
CA PRO A 122 -1.39 7.58 -33.18
C PRO A 122 -2.03 6.56 -34.12
N ALA A 123 -2.46 5.40 -33.61
CA ALA A 123 -3.05 4.34 -34.43
C ALA A 123 -4.42 4.71 -35.02
N LEU A 124 -5.15 5.62 -34.37
CA LEU A 124 -6.44 6.14 -34.86
C LEU A 124 -6.30 7.30 -35.85
N LYS A 125 -5.14 7.98 -35.90
CA LYS A 125 -4.87 9.06 -36.86
C LYS A 125 -4.34 8.57 -38.22
N GLY A 126 -4.13 7.26 -38.39
CA GLY A 126 -3.51 6.66 -39.57
C GLY A 126 -4.44 5.80 -40.45
N LYS A 127 -5.76 5.90 -40.33
CA LYS A 127 -6.69 5.25 -41.27
C LYS A 127 -7.13 6.25 -42.35
N PRO A 128 -6.75 6.06 -43.63
CA PRO A 128 -7.29 6.83 -44.74
C PRO A 128 -8.79 6.57 -44.93
#